data_AF-A0A0M4EHZ6-F1
#
_entry.id   AF-A0A0M4EHZ6-F1
#
_cell.length_a   1.000
_cell.length_b   1.000
_cell.length_c   1.000
_cell.angle_alpha   90.00
_cell.angle_beta   90.00
_cell.angle_gamma   90.00
#
_symmetry.space_group_name_H-M   'P 1'
#
loop_
_entity.id
_entity.type
_entity.pdbx_description
1 polymer ?
#
loop_
_entity_poly.entity_id
_entity_poly.type
_entity_poly.pdbx_seq_one_letter_code
_entity_poly.pdbx_strand_id
1 'polypeptide(L)'
;MANSDRATESLKEYLTDLVVPHHRCNVNIISDHITMLHGNKSKKQLSRKKRAHKSATLTRKEYAALGLNTLPTRQMRYEQALPLHKLWRGYIREHLELQPGDQVPQLHEQRYEEFSRQLVKIDLHGAKLRVLQSKCPTLIGLAGICVMDTKNVLKLLGEDHRIRTVPKSECVFSMHVGNMEFTIFGQHLNMRPAERSVKKIKSFVEPFM
;
A
#
# COMPACT_ATOMS: atom_id res chain seq x y z
N MET A 1 -0.23 40.98 29.37
CA MET A 1 -1.32 40.23 28.71
C MET A 1 -2.48 41.11 28.23
N ALA A 2 -2.59 42.39 28.62
CA ALA A 2 -3.75 43.24 28.29
C ALA A 2 -3.76 43.93 26.90
N ASN A 3 -2.68 43.83 26.09
CA ASN A 3 -2.54 44.61 24.85
C ASN A 3 -2.89 43.83 23.56
N SER A 4 -2.97 42.50 23.63
CA SER A 4 -3.33 41.64 22.48
C SER A 4 -4.84 41.58 22.27
N ASP A 5 -5.63 41.57 23.35
CA ASP A 5 -7.09 41.42 23.28
C ASP A 5 -7.77 42.66 22.70
N ARG A 6 -7.26 43.85 23.03
CA ARG A 6 -7.77 45.15 22.54
C ARG A 6 -7.64 45.31 21.02
N ALA A 7 -6.56 44.77 20.44
CA ALA A 7 -6.33 44.80 19.00
C ALA A 7 -7.24 43.81 18.24
N THR A 8 -7.61 42.69 18.89
CA THR A 8 -8.55 41.73 18.31
C THR A 8 -10.01 42.17 18.43
N GLU A 9 -10.36 42.92 19.47
CA GLU A 9 -11.69 43.52 19.64
C GLU A 9 -11.95 44.57 18.57
N SER A 10 -11.04 45.53 18.35
CA SER A 10 -11.22 46.56 17.32
C SER A 10 -11.37 45.99 15.91
N LEU A 11 -10.68 44.87 15.63
CA LEU A 11 -10.73 44.19 14.34
C LEU A 11 -12.00 43.36 14.16
N LYS A 12 -12.52 42.75 15.24
CA LYS A 12 -13.84 42.11 15.24
C LYS A 12 -14.95 43.13 15.05
N GLU A 13 -14.90 44.27 15.72
CA GLU A 13 -15.89 45.34 15.60
C GLU A 13 -15.93 45.86 14.15
N TYR A 14 -14.75 46.16 13.58
CA TYR A 14 -14.61 46.58 12.18
C TYR A 14 -15.17 45.57 11.16
N LEU A 15 -14.91 44.28 11.34
CA LEU A 15 -15.42 43.24 10.44
C LEU A 15 -16.93 42.99 10.59
N THR A 16 -17.49 43.30 11.76
CA THR A 16 -18.92 43.12 12.04
C THR A 16 -19.73 44.30 11.49
N ASP A 17 -19.21 45.53 11.60
CA ASP A 17 -19.86 46.74 11.10
C ASP A 17 -19.83 46.86 9.58
N LEU A 18 -18.79 46.35 8.91
CA LEU A 18 -18.70 46.39 7.44
C LEU A 18 -19.53 45.31 6.73
N VAL A 19 -19.94 44.25 7.44
CA VAL A 19 -20.57 43.09 6.79
C VAL A 19 -21.80 42.63 7.58
N VAL A 20 -22.90 43.33 7.36
CA VAL A 20 -24.23 42.92 7.81
C VAL A 20 -24.55 41.51 7.24
N PRO A 21 -24.72 40.46 8.07
CA PRO A 21 -24.73 39.06 7.61
C PRO A 21 -25.82 38.74 6.58
N HIS A 22 -26.96 39.41 6.64
CA HIS A 22 -28.11 39.22 5.75
C HIS A 22 -27.92 39.84 4.36
N HIS A 23 -26.90 40.70 4.17
CA HIS A 23 -26.58 41.29 2.87
C HIS A 23 -25.45 40.53 2.13
N ARG A 24 -24.91 39.44 2.70
CA ARG A 24 -23.82 38.65 2.08
C ARG A 24 -24.17 38.05 0.72
N CYS A 25 -25.44 37.74 0.48
CA CYS A 25 -25.91 37.24 -0.82
C CYS A 25 -26.03 38.32 -1.90
N ASN A 26 -26.03 39.61 -1.50
CA ASN A 26 -26.21 40.76 -2.40
C ASN A 26 -24.93 41.61 -2.56
N VAL A 27 -23.79 41.15 -2.03
CA VAL A 27 -22.51 41.81 -2.30
C VAL A 27 -22.12 41.51 -3.75
N ASN A 28 -22.29 42.50 -4.62
CA ASN A 28 -21.72 42.48 -5.96
C ASN A 28 -20.20 42.48 -5.83
N ILE A 29 -19.61 41.29 -5.77
CA ILE A 29 -18.15 41.12 -5.87
C ILE A 29 -17.80 41.61 -7.26
N ILE A 30 -17.21 42.82 -7.33
CA ILE A 30 -16.61 43.33 -8.55
C ILE A 30 -15.62 42.27 -9.02
N SER A 31 -15.90 41.64 -10.17
CA SER A 31 -15.09 40.54 -10.71
C SER A 31 -13.61 40.89 -10.85
N ASP A 32 -13.34 42.19 -10.93
CA ASP A 32 -12.04 42.78 -11.21
C ASP A 32 -11.29 43.14 -9.91
N HIS A 33 -12.00 43.23 -8.78
CA HIS A 33 -11.37 43.44 -7.47
C HIS A 33 -11.01 42.09 -6.84
N ILE A 34 -9.96 41.49 -7.37
CA ILE A 34 -9.33 40.31 -6.79
C ILE A 34 -8.78 40.72 -5.42
N THR A 35 -9.40 40.32 -4.31
CA THR A 35 -8.76 40.34 -2.98
C THR A 35 -7.57 39.40 -3.05
N MET A 36 -6.42 40.01 -3.30
CA MET A 36 -5.22 39.27 -3.51
C MET A 36 -4.54 38.99 -2.18
N LEU A 37 -4.72 37.76 -1.69
CA LEU A 37 -3.64 37.09 -0.98
C LEU A 37 -2.55 36.78 -2.03
N HIS A 38 -1.81 37.82 -2.45
CA HIS A 38 -0.66 37.73 -3.36
C HIS A 38 0.53 37.09 -2.62
N GLY A 39 0.44 35.79 -2.33
CA GLY A 39 1.65 34.99 -2.46
C GLY A 39 1.97 34.97 -3.96
N ASN A 40 3.15 35.44 -4.37
CA ASN A 40 3.57 35.51 -5.77
C ASN A 40 3.09 34.27 -6.53
N LYS A 41 1.99 34.42 -7.28
CA LYS A 41 1.53 33.40 -8.21
C LYS A 41 2.60 33.37 -9.28
N SER A 42 3.59 32.50 -9.09
CA SER A 42 4.54 32.13 -10.14
C SER A 42 3.71 31.94 -11.39
N LYS A 43 3.93 32.79 -12.40
CA LYS A 43 3.20 32.76 -13.67
C LYS A 43 3.11 31.29 -14.03
N LYS A 44 1.89 30.72 -14.12
CA LYS A 44 1.71 29.39 -14.67
C LYS A 44 2.39 29.46 -16.02
N GLN A 45 3.60 28.92 -16.13
CA GLN A 45 4.26 28.82 -17.42
C GLN A 45 3.24 28.10 -18.28
N LEU A 46 2.72 28.81 -19.29
CA LEU A 46 1.89 28.22 -20.33
C LEU A 46 2.67 27.00 -20.78
N SER A 47 2.23 25.82 -20.33
CA SER A 47 3.02 24.62 -20.44
C SER A 47 3.23 24.42 -21.92
N ARG A 48 4.45 24.70 -22.38
CA ARG A 48 4.90 24.52 -23.75
C ARG A 48 4.31 23.18 -24.18
N LYS A 49 3.39 23.17 -25.16
CA LYS A 49 2.67 21.96 -25.61
C LYS A 49 3.73 20.88 -25.78
N LYS A 50 3.88 20.00 -24.79
CA LYS A 50 4.82 18.90 -24.89
C LYS A 50 4.30 18.12 -26.08
N ARG A 51 5.11 18.00 -27.14
CA ARG A 51 4.79 17.14 -28.26
C ARG A 51 4.34 15.81 -27.65
N ALA A 52 3.14 15.36 -28.01
CA ALA A 52 2.64 14.09 -27.55
C ALA A 52 3.57 13.02 -28.11
N HIS A 53 4.63 12.70 -27.37
CA HIS A 53 5.34 11.47 -27.57
C HIS A 53 4.28 10.40 -27.31
N LYS A 54 3.82 9.75 -28.38
CA LYS A 54 3.02 8.54 -28.27
C LYS A 54 3.91 7.54 -27.54
N SER A 55 3.83 7.52 -26.21
CA SER A 55 4.46 6.47 -25.44
C SER A 55 3.78 5.18 -25.91
N ALA A 56 4.57 4.17 -26.26
CA ALA A 56 4.04 2.84 -26.57
C ALA A 56 3.31 2.22 -25.37
N THR A 57 3.34 2.89 -24.21
CA THR A 57 2.68 2.52 -22.97
C THR A 57 1.37 3.25 -22.77
N LEU A 58 0.40 2.54 -22.22
CA LEU A 58 -0.92 3.06 -21.85
C LEU A 58 -0.81 4.20 -20.85
N THR A 59 -1.63 5.23 -21.04
CA THR A 59 -1.82 6.28 -20.04
C THR A 59 -2.54 5.71 -18.82
N ARG A 60 -2.43 6.40 -17.66
CA ARG A 60 -3.13 5.96 -16.44
C ARG A 60 -4.65 5.94 -16.59
N LYS A 61 -5.23 6.80 -17.43
CA LYS A 61 -6.67 6.82 -17.72
C LYS A 61 -7.08 5.59 -18.52
N GLU A 62 -6.34 5.26 -19.57
CA GLU A 62 -6.59 4.05 -20.38
C GLU A 62 -6.38 2.78 -19.55
N TYR A 63 -5.32 2.73 -18.74
CA TYR A 63 -5.05 1.61 -17.82
C TYR A 63 -6.22 1.35 -16.85
N ALA A 64 -6.80 2.41 -16.30
CA ALA A 64 -7.95 2.33 -15.41
C ALA A 64 -9.24 1.94 -16.16
N ALA A 65 -9.45 2.49 -17.37
CA ALA A 65 -10.60 2.14 -18.20
C ALA A 65 -10.60 0.65 -18.60
N LEU A 66 -9.42 0.07 -18.81
CA LEU A 66 -9.24 -1.36 -19.07
C LEU A 66 -9.39 -2.24 -17.81
N GLY A 67 -9.49 -1.65 -16.62
CA GLY A 67 -9.62 -2.40 -15.36
C GLY A 67 -8.38 -3.23 -15.00
N LEU A 68 -7.22 -2.92 -15.58
CA LEU A 68 -5.98 -3.66 -15.31
C LEU A 68 -5.64 -3.58 -13.81
N ASN A 69 -5.26 -4.71 -13.21
CA ASN A 69 -5.05 -4.90 -11.76
C ASN A 69 -6.29 -4.67 -10.87
N THR A 70 -7.49 -4.61 -11.44
CA THR A 70 -8.75 -4.55 -10.68
C THR A 70 -9.32 -5.94 -10.53
N LEU A 71 -9.37 -6.45 -9.30
CA LEU A 71 -10.00 -7.73 -8.99
C LEU A 71 -11.50 -7.54 -8.73
N PRO A 72 -12.37 -8.45 -9.23
CA PRO A 72 -13.79 -8.39 -8.94
C PRO A 72 -14.04 -8.78 -7.48
N THR A 73 -14.15 -7.78 -6.60
CA THR A 73 -14.15 -7.97 -5.14
C THR A 73 -15.34 -8.79 -4.62
N ARG A 74 -16.48 -8.76 -5.33
CA ARG A 74 -17.73 -9.43 -4.91
C ARG A 74 -18.03 -10.76 -5.63
N GLN A 75 -17.27 -11.12 -6.65
CA GLN A 75 -17.60 -12.28 -7.51
C GLN A 75 -16.67 -13.48 -7.28
N MET A 76 -15.51 -13.25 -6.67
CA MET A 76 -14.50 -14.30 -6.53
C MET A 76 -14.78 -15.17 -5.30
N ARG A 77 -15.05 -16.45 -5.52
CA ARG A 77 -15.24 -17.43 -4.44
C ARG A 77 -13.91 -18.05 -4.04
N TYR A 78 -13.81 -18.48 -2.78
CA TYR A 78 -12.57 -19.01 -2.21
C TYR A 78 -12.11 -20.28 -2.93
N GLU A 79 -13.06 -21.12 -3.36
CA GLU A 79 -12.80 -22.37 -4.07
C GLU A 79 -12.07 -22.14 -5.39
N GLN A 80 -12.30 -20.99 -6.03
CA GLN A 80 -11.65 -20.63 -7.30
C GLN A 80 -10.16 -20.33 -7.10
N ALA A 81 -9.72 -19.97 -5.90
CA ALA A 81 -8.32 -19.76 -5.57
C ALA A 81 -7.61 -21.04 -5.09
N LEU A 82 -8.34 -22.13 -4.79
CA LEU A 82 -7.73 -23.39 -4.36
C LEU A 82 -6.78 -24.01 -5.39
N PRO A 83 -7.09 -24.04 -6.71
CA PRO A 83 -6.15 -24.51 -7.72
C PRO A 83 -4.85 -23.70 -7.74
N LEU A 84 -4.95 -22.37 -7.57
CA LEU A 84 -3.79 -21.49 -7.48
C LEU A 84 -2.93 -21.84 -6.27
N HIS A 85 -3.55 -22.09 -5.12
CA HIS A 85 -2.84 -22.54 -3.93
C HIS A 85 -2.17 -23.91 -4.11
N LYS A 86 -2.84 -24.85 -4.80
CA LYS A 86 -2.26 -26.17 -5.12
C LYS A 86 -1.00 -26.04 -5.97
N LEU A 87 -1.03 -25.18 -6.99
CA LEU A 87 0.14 -24.88 -7.82
C LEU A 87 1.27 -24.26 -6.98
N TRP A 88 0.93 -23.27 -6.16
CA TRP A 88 1.88 -22.60 -5.29
C TRP A 88 2.56 -23.57 -4.30
N ARG A 89 1.83 -24.55 -3.76
CA ARG A 89 2.40 -25.61 -2.91
C ARG A 89 3.42 -26.50 -3.62
N GLY A 90 3.27 -26.73 -4.93
CA GLY A 90 4.27 -27.42 -5.74
C GLY A 90 5.52 -26.56 -5.90
N TYR A 91 5.32 -25.34 -6.39
CA TYR A 91 6.36 -24.33 -6.58
C TYR A 91 7.22 -24.13 -5.32
N ILE A 92 6.61 -23.89 -4.16
CA ILE A 92 7.36 -23.57 -2.94
C ILE A 92 8.19 -24.76 -2.44
N ARG A 93 7.69 -25.99 -2.65
CA ARG A 93 8.42 -27.21 -2.27
C ARG A 93 9.65 -27.39 -3.13
N GLU A 94 9.52 -27.19 -4.44
CA GLU A 94 10.64 -27.28 -5.38
C GLU A 94 11.64 -26.13 -5.17
N HIS A 95 11.15 -24.90 -4.98
CA HIS A 95 11.99 -23.72 -4.80
C HIS A 95 12.82 -23.74 -3.51
N LEU A 96 12.30 -24.36 -2.45
CA LEU A 96 13.00 -24.53 -1.17
C LEU A 96 13.68 -25.90 -1.05
N GLU A 97 13.65 -26.72 -2.12
CA GLU A 97 14.23 -28.07 -2.17
C GLU A 97 13.77 -28.97 -1.01
N LEU A 98 12.50 -28.83 -0.60
CA LEU A 98 11.95 -29.52 0.57
C LEU A 98 11.56 -30.96 0.22
N GLN A 99 12.13 -31.91 0.93
CA GLN A 99 11.73 -33.32 0.87
C GLN A 99 10.69 -33.67 1.93
N PRO A 100 9.89 -34.74 1.75
CA PRO A 100 8.97 -35.21 2.77
C PRO A 100 9.71 -35.58 4.06
N GLY A 101 9.47 -34.82 5.14
CA GLY A 101 10.12 -35.05 6.44
C GLY A 101 11.23 -34.05 6.78
N ASP A 102 11.59 -33.15 5.87
CA ASP A 102 12.57 -32.10 6.15
C ASP A 102 12.10 -31.18 7.29
N GLN A 103 13.06 -30.80 8.14
CA GLN A 103 12.87 -29.80 9.19
C GLN A 103 13.44 -28.46 8.74
N VAL A 104 12.92 -27.37 9.33
CA VAL A 104 13.44 -26.02 9.09
C VAL A 104 14.90 -25.98 9.58
N PRO A 105 15.85 -25.44 8.79
CA PRO A 105 17.22 -25.24 9.26
C PRO A 105 17.23 -24.43 10.57
N GLN A 106 18.07 -24.80 11.53
CA GLN A 106 18.17 -24.04 12.77
C GLN A 106 18.95 -22.73 12.57
N LEU A 107 18.68 -21.73 13.41
CA LEU A 107 19.30 -20.39 13.34
C LEU A 107 20.84 -20.40 13.26
N HIS A 108 21.49 -21.42 13.83
CA HIS A 108 22.94 -21.53 13.93
C HIS A 108 23.58 -22.20 12.71
N GLU A 109 22.77 -22.74 11.81
CA GLU A 109 23.23 -23.40 10.59
C GLU A 109 23.49 -22.37 9.49
N GLN A 110 24.59 -22.52 8.75
CA GLN A 110 24.89 -21.66 7.59
C GLN A 110 23.78 -21.69 6.53
N ARG A 111 23.06 -22.81 6.43
CA ARG A 111 21.90 -22.99 5.55
C ARG A 111 20.73 -22.06 5.91
N TYR A 112 20.60 -21.63 7.17
CA TYR A 112 19.51 -20.77 7.61
C TYR A 112 19.50 -19.42 6.89
N GLU A 113 20.67 -18.81 6.70
CA GLU A 113 20.74 -17.52 6.02
C GLU A 113 20.34 -17.64 4.55
N GLU A 114 20.83 -18.67 3.86
CA GLU A 114 20.50 -18.91 2.45
C GLU A 114 19.01 -19.21 2.29
N PHE A 115 18.48 -20.09 3.13
CA PHE A 115 17.06 -20.44 3.17
C PHE A 115 16.18 -19.21 3.44
N SER A 116 16.56 -18.37 4.40
CA SER A 116 15.84 -17.13 4.72
C SER A 116 15.85 -16.15 3.53
N ARG A 117 16.98 -16.03 2.82
CA ARG A 117 17.06 -15.19 1.61
C ARG A 117 16.18 -15.73 0.49
N GLN A 118 16.13 -17.05 0.30
CA GLN A 118 15.25 -17.68 -0.68
C GLN A 118 13.78 -17.44 -0.31
N LEU A 119 13.42 -17.58 0.97
CA LEU A 119 12.06 -17.39 1.48
C LEU A 119 11.52 -15.98 1.20
N VAL A 120 12.33 -14.92 1.35
CA VAL A 120 11.86 -13.57 1.05
C VAL A 120 11.69 -13.35 -0.46
N LYS A 121 12.40 -14.10 -1.30
CA LYS A 121 12.35 -13.96 -2.78
C LYS A 121 11.19 -14.70 -3.44
N ILE A 122 10.50 -15.57 -2.72
CA ILE A 122 9.42 -16.40 -3.26
C ILE A 122 8.30 -15.55 -3.86
N ASP A 123 7.55 -16.12 -4.79
CA ASP A 123 6.26 -15.56 -5.15
C ASP A 123 5.21 -15.86 -4.07
N LEU A 124 4.33 -14.89 -3.80
CA LEU A 124 3.25 -14.99 -2.82
C LEU A 124 1.88 -15.17 -3.47
N HIS A 125 1.76 -15.11 -4.80
CA HIS A 125 0.49 -15.42 -5.47
C HIS A 125 0.12 -16.90 -5.23
N GLY A 126 -1.03 -17.14 -4.60
CA GLY A 126 -1.46 -18.48 -4.19
C GLY A 126 -1.01 -18.90 -2.78
N ALA A 127 -0.14 -18.13 -2.13
CA ALA A 127 0.26 -18.41 -0.75
C ALA A 127 -0.94 -18.23 0.21
N LYS A 128 -1.12 -19.17 1.13
CA LYS A 128 -2.04 -18.99 2.26
C LYS A 128 -1.29 -18.21 3.35
N LEU A 129 -1.79 -17.02 3.64
CA LEU A 129 -1.19 -16.09 4.59
C LEU A 129 -2.18 -15.75 5.69
N ARG A 130 -1.67 -15.57 6.91
CA ARG A 130 -2.42 -15.06 8.07
C ARG A 130 -1.68 -13.87 8.67
N VAL A 131 -2.39 -12.83 9.05
CA VAL A 131 -1.79 -11.69 9.76
C VAL A 131 -1.65 -12.05 11.24
N LEU A 132 -0.42 -12.21 11.72
CA LEU A 132 -0.14 -12.47 13.13
C LEU A 132 -0.16 -11.18 13.96
N GLN A 133 0.49 -10.14 13.45
CA GLN A 133 0.62 -8.86 14.13
C GLN A 133 0.43 -7.73 13.12
N SER A 134 -0.22 -6.66 13.55
CA SER A 134 -0.30 -5.43 12.80
C SER A 134 -0.45 -4.25 13.75
N LYS A 135 -0.01 -3.07 13.32
CA LYS A 135 -0.30 -1.82 14.02
C LYS A 135 -1.80 -1.52 14.07
N CYS A 136 -2.55 -2.00 13.07
CA CYS A 136 -4.00 -1.89 13.03
C CYS A 136 -4.64 -3.18 13.56
N PRO A 137 -5.31 -3.18 14.73
CA PRO A 137 -5.86 -4.39 15.35
C PRO A 137 -6.90 -5.11 14.48
N THR A 138 -7.61 -4.40 13.60
CA THR A 138 -8.63 -4.98 12.72
C THR A 138 -8.07 -5.89 11.64
N LEU A 139 -6.77 -5.80 11.37
CA LEU A 139 -6.08 -6.65 10.41
C LEU A 139 -5.58 -7.96 11.04
N ILE A 140 -5.46 -8.02 12.36
CA ILE A 140 -4.94 -9.19 13.08
C ILE A 140 -5.92 -10.36 12.91
N GLY A 141 -5.38 -11.54 12.62
CA GLY A 141 -6.17 -12.76 12.41
C GLY A 141 -6.78 -12.88 11.01
N LEU A 142 -6.67 -11.87 10.15
CA LEU A 142 -7.09 -12.01 8.76
C LEU A 142 -6.27 -13.09 8.07
N ALA A 143 -6.95 -14.09 7.50
CA ALA A 143 -6.35 -15.19 6.80
C ALA A 143 -6.98 -15.37 5.42
N GLY A 144 -6.18 -15.82 4.46
CA GLY A 144 -6.66 -16.05 3.11
C GLY A 144 -5.57 -16.43 2.12
N ILE A 145 -6.01 -16.76 0.90
CA ILE A 145 -5.10 -16.99 -0.23
C ILE A 145 -4.76 -15.64 -0.85
N CYS A 146 -3.49 -15.35 -1.02
CA CYS A 146 -3.04 -14.15 -1.72
C CYS A 146 -3.34 -14.26 -3.22
N VAL A 147 -4.24 -13.42 -3.72
CA VAL A 147 -4.65 -13.39 -5.13
C VAL A 147 -3.84 -12.37 -5.92
N MET A 148 -3.38 -11.30 -5.26
CA MET A 148 -2.62 -10.24 -5.91
C MET A 148 -1.58 -9.66 -4.96
N ASP A 149 -0.34 -9.65 -5.43
CA ASP A 149 0.79 -9.04 -4.77
C ASP A 149 1.22 -7.76 -5.53
N THR A 150 1.17 -6.63 -4.85
CA THR A 150 1.63 -5.34 -5.38
C THR A 150 2.77 -4.78 -4.52
N LYS A 151 3.35 -3.64 -4.90
CA LYS A 151 4.49 -3.07 -4.16
C LYS A 151 4.28 -2.99 -2.65
N ASN A 152 3.13 -2.49 -2.19
CA ASN A 152 2.90 -2.17 -0.78
C ASN A 152 1.75 -2.96 -0.14
N VAL A 153 0.91 -3.61 -0.94
CA VAL A 153 -0.29 -4.30 -0.42
C VAL A 153 -0.41 -5.71 -0.98
N LEU A 154 -0.98 -6.59 -0.17
CA LEU A 154 -1.43 -7.93 -0.55
C LEU A 154 -2.95 -7.95 -0.56
N LYS A 155 -3.55 -8.57 -1.57
CA LYS A 155 -5.00 -8.83 -1.58
C LYS A 155 -5.23 -10.30 -1.23
N LEU A 156 -5.79 -10.52 -0.04
CA LEU A 156 -6.09 -11.86 0.49
C LEU A 156 -7.57 -12.17 0.25
N LEU A 157 -7.86 -13.34 -0.32
CA LEU A 157 -9.20 -13.89 -0.41
C LEU A 157 -9.44 -14.78 0.80
N GLY A 158 -10.33 -14.34 1.69
CA GLY A 158 -10.74 -15.10 2.87
C GLY A 158 -11.70 -16.23 2.53
N GLU A 159 -11.86 -17.16 3.47
CA GLU A 159 -12.84 -18.25 3.38
C GLU A 159 -14.28 -17.72 3.36
N ASP A 160 -14.50 -16.49 3.84
CA ASP A 160 -15.75 -15.74 3.73
C ASP A 160 -16.03 -15.19 2.32
N HIS A 161 -15.24 -15.60 1.32
CA HIS A 161 -15.32 -15.17 -0.08
C HIS A 161 -15.13 -13.66 -0.27
N ARG A 162 -14.49 -12.98 0.69
CA ARG A 162 -14.20 -11.54 0.60
C ARG A 162 -12.72 -11.29 0.34
N ILE A 163 -12.44 -10.41 -0.61
CA ILE A 163 -11.09 -9.92 -0.87
C ILE A 163 -10.79 -8.76 0.08
N ARG A 164 -9.74 -8.91 0.89
CA ARG A 164 -9.26 -7.90 1.84
C ARG A 164 -7.89 -7.40 1.39
N THR A 165 -7.72 -6.08 1.37
CA THR A 165 -6.43 -5.46 1.03
C THR A 165 -5.65 -5.18 2.30
N VAL A 166 -4.50 -5.84 2.46
CA VAL A 166 -3.65 -5.76 3.65
C VAL A 166 -2.36 -5.01 3.31
N PRO A 167 -2.03 -3.91 4.02
CA PRO A 167 -0.76 -3.22 3.86
C PRO A 167 0.40 -4.05 4.42
N LYS A 168 1.50 -4.12 3.68
CA LYS A 168 2.66 -4.93 4.06
C LYS A 168 3.54 -4.27 5.12
N SER A 169 3.74 -2.96 5.05
CA SER A 169 4.71 -2.22 5.88
C SER A 169 4.52 -2.36 7.39
N GLU A 170 3.27 -2.55 7.84
CA GLU A 170 2.92 -2.59 9.25
C GLU A 170 2.28 -3.93 9.65
N CYS A 171 2.59 -5.01 8.92
CA CYS A 171 2.06 -6.35 9.21
C CYS A 171 3.17 -7.41 9.28
N VAL A 172 2.97 -8.38 10.16
CA VAL A 172 3.71 -9.64 10.24
C VAL A 172 2.79 -10.75 9.76
N PHE A 173 3.23 -11.52 8.78
CA PHE A 173 2.46 -12.59 8.17
C PHE A 173 3.00 -13.95 8.61
N SER A 174 2.11 -14.89 8.91
CA SER A 174 2.46 -16.31 8.95
C SER A 174 2.04 -17.03 7.68
N MET A 175 2.84 -18.01 7.30
CA MET A 175 2.66 -18.84 6.10
C MET A 175 2.95 -20.28 6.46
N HIS A 176 2.04 -21.19 6.10
CA HIS A 176 2.20 -22.62 6.36
C HIS A 176 2.58 -23.37 5.08
N VAL A 177 3.65 -24.17 5.16
CA VAL A 177 4.11 -25.05 4.07
C VAL A 177 4.36 -26.43 4.66
N GLY A 178 3.46 -27.38 4.40
CA GLY A 178 3.54 -28.71 4.99
C GLY A 178 3.39 -28.66 6.52
N ASN A 179 4.39 -29.15 7.24
CA ASN A 179 4.51 -29.12 8.69
C ASN A 179 5.28 -27.88 9.21
N MET A 180 5.70 -26.98 8.33
CA MET A 180 6.50 -25.80 8.66
C MET A 180 5.62 -24.56 8.73
N GLU A 181 5.86 -23.71 9.72
CA GLU A 181 5.30 -22.36 9.81
C GLU A 181 6.41 -21.33 9.68
N PHE A 182 6.25 -20.42 8.72
CA PHE A 182 7.18 -19.33 8.49
C PHE A 182 6.55 -18.01 8.89
N THR A 183 7.34 -17.16 9.55
CA THR A 183 6.94 -15.79 9.88
C THR A 183 7.71 -14.83 8.98
N ILE A 184 6.98 -13.94 8.30
CA ILE A 184 7.55 -12.99 7.35
C ILE A 184 7.15 -11.57 7.77
N PHE A 185 8.15 -10.72 7.98
CA PHE A 185 7.93 -9.30 8.21
C PHE A 185 7.56 -8.62 6.89
N GLY A 186 6.37 -8.02 6.83
CA GLY A 186 5.89 -7.38 5.61
C GLY A 186 6.72 -6.18 5.16
N GLN A 187 7.53 -5.57 6.04
CA GLN A 187 8.51 -4.55 5.66
C GLN A 187 9.47 -5.02 4.57
N HIS A 188 9.88 -6.30 4.60
CA HIS A 188 10.76 -6.89 3.58
C HIS A 188 10.02 -7.20 2.27
N LEU A 189 8.69 -7.22 2.29
CA LEU A 189 7.85 -7.48 1.13
C LEU A 189 7.45 -6.20 0.38
N ASN A 190 7.88 -5.01 0.81
CA ASN A 190 7.56 -3.69 0.23
C ASN A 190 8.22 -3.41 -1.14
N MET A 191 8.26 -4.43 -2.00
CA MET A 191 8.75 -4.37 -3.36
C MET A 191 7.76 -5.08 -4.28
N ARG A 192 7.80 -4.74 -5.57
CA ARG A 192 7.01 -5.47 -6.56
C ARG A 192 7.55 -6.91 -6.66
N PRO A 193 6.69 -7.93 -6.84
CA PRO A 193 7.12 -9.32 -6.98
C PRO A 193 8.26 -9.51 -7.99
N ALA A 194 8.11 -8.92 -9.18
CA ALA A 194 9.12 -8.97 -10.24
C ALA A 194 10.48 -8.36 -9.82
N GLU A 195 10.48 -7.34 -8.97
CA GLU A 195 11.72 -6.73 -8.47
C GLU A 195 12.33 -7.52 -7.31
N ARG A 196 11.49 -8.20 -6.52
CA ARG A 196 11.87 -8.96 -5.33
C ARG A 196 12.76 -10.15 -5.67
N SER A 197 12.49 -10.85 -6.77
CA SER A 197 13.30 -12.00 -7.21
C SER A 197 14.72 -11.61 -7.64
N VAL A 198 14.89 -10.40 -8.19
CA VAL A 198 16.16 -9.95 -8.78
C VAL A 198 17.02 -9.16 -7.79
N LYS A 199 16.40 -8.31 -6.96
CA LYS A 199 17.15 -7.41 -6.08
C LYS A 199 17.71 -8.15 -4.87
N LYS A 200 18.99 -7.91 -4.57
CA LYS A 200 19.60 -8.32 -3.31
C LYS A 200 19.01 -7.49 -2.18
N ILE A 201 18.35 -8.15 -1.24
CA ILE A 201 17.83 -7.50 -0.02
C ILE A 201 19.04 -7.11 0.81
N LYS A 202 19.23 -5.80 1.03
CA LYS A 202 20.21 -5.29 1.97
C LYS A 202 19.56 -5.28 3.34
N SER A 203 20.08 -6.06 4.29
CA SER A 203 19.74 -5.91 5.70
C SER A 203 20.38 -4.60 6.19
N PHE A 204 19.59 -3.54 6.28
CA PHE A 204 19.96 -2.41 7.13
C PHE A 204 19.66 -2.85 8.56
N VAL A 205 20.66 -3.44 9.21
CA VAL A 205 20.69 -3.47 10.67
C VAL A 205 21.19 -2.08 11.05
N GLU A 206 20.28 -1.16 11.39
CA GLU A 206 20.72 0.03 12.10
C GLU A 206 21.14 -0.42 13.49
N PRO A 207 22.42 -0.29 13.88
CA PRO A 207 22.79 -0.46 15.27
C PRO A 207 22.01 0.61 16.04
N PHE A 208 21.19 0.17 16.98
CA PHE A 208 20.39 1.02 17.86
C PHE A 208 21.18 2.27 18.28
N MET A 209 20.60 3.45 18.02
CA MET A 209 21.08 4.72 18.56
C MET A 209 20.11 5.20 19.63
#